data_AF-A0A1F4HHV9-F1
#
_entry.id   AF-A0A1F4HHV9-F1
#
_cell.length_a   1.000
_cell.length_b   1.000
_cell.length_c   1.000
_cell.angle_alpha   90.00
_cell.angle_beta   90.00
_cell.angle_gamma   90.00
#
_symmetry.space_group_name_H-M   'P 1'
#
loop_
_entity.id
_entity.type
_entity.pdbx_description
1 polymer ?
#
loop_
_entity_poly.entity_id
_entity_poly.type
_entity_poly.pdbx_seq_one_letter_code
_entity_poly.pdbx_strand_id
1 'polypeptide(L)'
;MRVRMCCCQLFGWSSNALRSGRQLPLAEFRARGGATADNPDGRGVAWRVGDAFRLEREPRPGFDSAQFNRVIDALHSDLIVAHVRKARFPPSTA
;
A
#
# COMPACT_ATOMS: atom_id res chain seq x y z
N MET A 1 -20.25 -19.38 12.09
CA MET A 1 -19.75 -18.05 11.68
C MET A 1 -18.23 -18.04 11.87
N ARG A 2 -17.42 -18.20 10.82
CA ARG A 2 -15.95 -18.14 10.94
C ARG A 2 -15.51 -16.69 10.86
N VAL A 3 -14.85 -16.18 11.90
CA VAL A 3 -14.11 -14.93 11.81
C VAL A 3 -12.96 -15.17 10.84
N ARG A 4 -13.10 -14.73 9.58
CA ARG A 4 -11.94 -14.62 8.68
C ARG A 4 -10.98 -13.63 9.32
N MET A 5 -9.73 -14.01 9.45
CA MET A 5 -8.68 -13.12 9.96
C MET A 5 -8.66 -11.87 9.08
N CYS A 6 -9.06 -10.74 9.66
CA CYS A 6 -9.04 -9.42 9.06
C CYS A 6 -7.59 -8.93 9.14
N CYS A 7 -6.75 -9.36 8.19
CA CYS A 7 -5.35 -8.97 8.17
C CYS A 7 -5.07 -8.13 6.94
N CYS A 8 -4.76 -6.86 7.20
CA CYS A 8 -4.05 -6.00 6.27
C CYS A 8 -2.84 -6.72 5.69
N GLN A 9 -2.46 -6.34 4.47
CA GLN A 9 -1.24 -6.83 3.86
C GLN A 9 -0.23 -5.71 3.72
N LEU A 10 1.05 -6.06 3.90
CA LEU A 10 2.18 -5.14 3.91
C LEU A 10 3.12 -5.43 2.74
N PHE A 11 3.83 -4.39 2.33
CA PHE A 11 4.95 -4.42 1.40
C PHE A 11 6.06 -3.53 1.95
N GLY A 12 7.30 -3.99 1.86
CA GLY A 12 8.47 -3.25 2.30
C GLY A 12 9.61 -3.45 1.31
N TRP A 13 10.35 -2.37 1.06
CA TRP A 13 11.58 -2.40 0.28
C TRP A 13 12.64 -1.55 0.97
N SER A 14 13.86 -2.08 1.05
CA SER A 14 15.05 -1.38 1.54
C SER A 14 16.24 -1.79 0.69
N SER A 15 17.05 -0.83 0.26
CA SER A 15 18.22 -1.06 -0.58
C SER A 15 19.23 0.08 -0.43
N ASN A 16 20.44 -0.12 -0.96
CA ASN A 16 21.50 0.89 -1.02
C ASN A 16 21.49 1.71 -2.31
N ALA A 17 20.48 1.52 -3.17
CA ALA A 17 20.36 2.19 -4.46
C ALA A 17 18.89 2.57 -4.70
N LEU A 18 18.67 3.71 -5.37
CA LEU A 18 17.32 4.14 -5.73
C LEU A 18 16.68 3.14 -6.72
N ARG A 19 15.43 2.79 -6.46
CA ARG A 19 14.60 1.97 -7.36
C ARG A 19 13.32 2.71 -7.71
N SER A 20 12.89 2.59 -8.96
CA SER A 20 11.58 3.09 -9.34
C SER A 20 10.48 2.17 -8.79
N GLY A 21 9.31 2.71 -8.50
CA GLY A 21 8.17 1.92 -8.01
C GLY A 21 7.77 0.79 -8.96
N ARG A 22 7.98 0.98 -10.28
CA ARG A 22 7.69 0.00 -11.34
C ARG A 22 8.70 -1.13 -11.47
N GLN A 23 9.92 -0.96 -10.95
CA GLN A 23 10.92 -2.04 -10.91
C GLN A 23 10.68 -3.02 -9.76
N LEU A 24 9.79 -2.68 -8.83
CA LEU A 24 9.46 -3.44 -7.65
C LEU A 24 8.07 -4.07 -7.81
N PRO A 25 7.73 -5.14 -7.07
CA PRO A 25 6.42 -5.75 -7.15
C PRO A 25 5.31 -4.92 -6.45
N LEU A 26 5.42 -3.59 -6.48
CA LEU A 26 4.50 -2.63 -5.85
C LEU A 26 3.21 -2.48 -6.67
N ALA A 27 3.28 -2.64 -8.00
CA ALA A 27 2.11 -2.62 -8.87
C ALA A 27 1.23 -3.88 -8.67
N GLU A 28 1.86 -5.03 -8.50
CA GLU A 28 1.23 -6.30 -8.16
C GLU A 28 0.66 -6.23 -6.74
N PHE A 29 1.40 -5.63 -5.80
CA PHE A 29 0.90 -5.38 -4.45
C PHE A 29 -0.37 -4.51 -4.44
N ARG A 30 -0.46 -3.48 -5.29
CA ARG A 30 -1.66 -2.64 -5.43
C ARG A 30 -2.93 -3.44 -5.70
N ALA A 31 -2.85 -4.51 -6.51
CA ALA A 31 -3.99 -5.37 -6.81
C ALA A 31 -4.54 -6.10 -5.57
N ARG A 32 -3.70 -6.32 -4.54
CA ARG A 32 -4.13 -6.94 -3.27
C ARG A 32 -5.05 -6.04 -2.45
N GLY A 33 -5.21 -4.78 -2.82
CA GLY A 33 -6.14 -3.83 -2.21
C GLY A 33 -7.59 -3.98 -2.66
N GLY A 34 -8.07 -5.18 -2.99
CA GLY A 34 -9.47 -5.46 -3.34
C GLY A 34 -9.71 -6.28 -4.62
N ALA A 35 -8.71 -6.44 -5.52
CA ALA A 35 -8.87 -7.26 -6.73
C ALA A 35 -8.44 -8.72 -6.51
N THR A 36 -7.30 -8.93 -5.85
CA THR A 36 -6.72 -10.27 -5.63
C THR A 36 -6.68 -10.69 -4.16
N ALA A 37 -7.05 -9.80 -3.25
CA ALA A 37 -7.18 -10.09 -1.82
C ALA A 37 -8.24 -9.21 -1.17
N ASP A 38 -8.74 -9.64 -0.01
CA ASP A 38 -9.80 -8.98 0.75
C ASP A 38 -9.25 -7.84 1.62
N ASN A 39 -8.66 -6.81 1.00
CA ASN A 39 -8.19 -5.59 1.67
C ASN A 39 -8.71 -4.29 1.01
N PRO A 40 -10.04 -4.10 0.87
CA PRO A 40 -10.61 -2.98 0.13
C PRO A 40 -10.68 -1.68 0.94
N ASP A 41 -10.41 -1.69 2.24
CA ASP A 41 -10.82 -0.62 3.15
C ASP A 41 -9.86 0.58 3.20
N GLY A 42 -8.86 0.60 2.33
CA GLY A 42 -7.92 1.70 2.20
C GLY A 42 -6.51 1.22 1.90
N ARG A 43 -5.63 2.17 1.64
CA ARG A 43 -4.22 1.91 1.33
C ARG A 43 -3.34 3.08 1.70
N GLY A 44 -2.06 2.82 1.84
CA GLY A 44 -1.06 3.83 2.10
C GLY A 44 0.31 3.41 1.61
N VAL A 45 1.11 4.38 1.19
CA VAL A 45 2.52 4.20 0.85
C VAL A 45 3.32 5.35 1.45
N ALA A 46 4.42 5.01 2.11
CA ALA A 46 5.43 5.93 2.58
C ALA A 46 6.77 5.59 1.92
N TRP A 47 7.53 6.62 1.57
CA TRP A 47 8.84 6.43 0.93
C TRP A 47 9.79 7.58 1.29
N ARG A 48 11.09 7.30 1.18
CA ARG A 48 12.15 8.26 1.43
C ARG A 48 12.45 9.09 0.17
N VAL A 49 12.72 10.38 0.35
CA VAL A 49 13.22 11.31 -0.68
C VAL A 49 14.31 12.17 -0.03
N GLY A 50 15.58 11.88 -0.36
CA GLY A 50 16.71 12.44 0.39
C GLY A 50 16.62 12.04 1.86
N ASP A 51 16.68 13.01 2.76
CA ASP A 51 16.55 12.80 4.22
C ASP A 51 15.12 12.92 4.75
N ALA A 52 14.13 13.10 3.86
CA ALA A 52 12.72 13.28 4.23
C ALA A 52 11.87 12.05 3.89
N PHE A 53 10.74 11.91 4.58
CA PHE A 53 9.71 10.92 4.25
C PHE A 53 8.49 11.58 3.63
N ARG A 54 7.94 10.94 2.61
CA ARG A 54 6.64 11.27 2.03
C ARG A 54 5.63 10.18 2.38
N LEU A 55 4.36 10.56 2.46
CA LEU A 55 3.25 9.67 2.76
C LEU A 55 2.08 10.00 1.83
N GLU A 56 1.47 8.97 1.27
CA GLU A 56 0.25 9.10 0.47
C GLU A 56 -0.72 7.98 0.87
N ARG A 57 -1.95 8.35 1.28
CA ARG A 57 -2.95 7.43 1.84
C ARG A 57 -4.35 7.78 1.37
N GLU A 58 -5.16 6.75 1.16
CA GLU A 58 -6.57 6.90 0.77
C GLU A 58 -7.46 5.88 1.50
N PRO A 59 -8.72 6.23 1.79
CA PRO A 59 -9.71 5.28 2.34
C PRO A 59 -10.34 4.39 1.25
N ARG A 60 -9.82 4.41 0.03
CA ARG A 60 -10.36 3.67 -1.13
C ARG A 60 -9.56 2.39 -1.41
N PRO A 61 -10.17 1.38 -2.07
CA PRO A 61 -9.46 0.19 -2.51
C PRO A 61 -8.22 0.52 -3.34
N GLY A 62 -7.14 -0.22 -3.10
CA GLY A 62 -5.87 -0.01 -3.81
C GLY A 62 -5.98 -0.28 -5.31
N PHE A 63 -6.70 -1.32 -5.71
CA PHE A 63 -6.74 -1.81 -7.09
C PHE A 63 -7.37 -0.82 -8.10
N ASP A 64 -8.24 0.08 -7.63
CA ASP A 64 -8.93 1.09 -8.45
C ASP A 64 -8.43 2.53 -8.19
N SER A 65 -7.44 2.69 -7.31
CA SER A 65 -6.89 4.02 -7.01
C SER A 65 -5.97 4.48 -8.16
N ALA A 66 -6.45 5.41 -8.99
CA ALA A 66 -5.64 6.10 -10.00
C ALA A 66 -4.50 6.90 -9.35
N GLN A 67 -4.75 7.48 -8.17
CA GLN A 67 -3.73 8.17 -7.40
C GLN A 67 -2.60 7.21 -6.99
N PHE A 68 -2.92 6.00 -6.53
CA PHE A 68 -1.89 5.03 -6.16
C PHE A 68 -1.04 4.64 -7.36
N ASN A 69 -1.66 4.44 -8.53
CA ASN A 69 -0.94 4.14 -9.76
C ASN A 69 0.02 5.27 -10.15
N ARG A 70 -0.43 6.53 -10.08
CA ARG A 70 0.43 7.71 -10.32
C ARG A 70 1.59 7.80 -9.33
N VAL A 71 1.37 7.47 -8.05
CA VAL A 71 2.45 7.41 -7.06
C VAL A 71 3.45 6.33 -7.41
N ILE A 72 3.02 5.14 -7.80
CA ILE A 72 3.90 4.05 -8.23
C ILE A 72 4.75 4.48 -9.45
N ASP A 73 4.16 5.20 -10.40
CA ASP A 73 4.85 5.72 -11.59
C ASP A 73 5.92 6.76 -11.23
N ALA A 74 5.62 7.65 -10.29
CA ALA A 74 6.52 8.74 -9.90
C ALA A 74 7.57 8.33 -8.86
N LEU A 75 7.33 7.25 -8.10
CA LEU A 75 8.16 6.87 -6.98
C LEU A 75 9.57 6.46 -7.43
N HIS A 76 10.57 7.10 -6.84
CA HIS A 76 11.97 6.68 -6.85
C HIS A 76 12.48 6.77 -5.41
N SER A 77 12.82 5.63 -4.81
CA SER A 77 13.26 5.56 -3.42
C SER A 77 14.10 4.31 -3.19
N ASP A 78 14.95 4.37 -2.18
CA ASP A 78 15.70 3.24 -1.65
C ASP A 78 15.03 2.61 -0.42
N LEU A 79 14.00 3.27 0.14
CA LEU A 79 13.19 2.81 1.26
C LEU A 79 11.69 3.07 1.02
N ILE A 80 10.87 2.02 1.04
CA ILE A 80 9.43 2.08 0.78
C ILE A 80 8.70 1.18 1.77
N VAL A 81 7.58 1.66 2.30
CA VAL A 81 6.61 0.85 3.06
C VAL A 81 5.23 1.12 2.49
N ALA A 82 4.51 0.06 2.13
CA ALA A 82 3.13 0.18 1.67
C ALA A 82 2.21 -0.80 2.40
N HIS A 83 0.93 -0.44 2.50
CA HIS A 83 -0.09 -1.28 3.10
C HIS A 83 -1.41 -1.19 2.33
N VAL A 84 -2.15 -2.29 2.34
CA VAL A 84 -3.57 -2.34 1.96
C VAL A 84 -4.36 -2.80 3.17
N ARG A 85 -5.48 -2.13 3.46
CA ARG A 85 -6.20 -2.23 4.74
C ARG A 85 -7.41 -3.16 4.60
N LYS A 86 -7.56 -4.06 5.57
CA LYS A 86 -8.84 -4.70 5.89
C LYS A 86 -9.27 -4.20 7.26
N ALA A 87 -10.46 -3.63 7.35
CA ALA A 87 -11.08 -3.16 8.58
C ALA A 87 -12.04 -4.23 9.11
N ARG A 88 -12.24 -4.25 10.43
CA ARG A 88 -13.29 -5.07 11.04
C ARG A 88 -14.64 -4.36 10.91
N PHE A 89 -15.71 -5.14 10.77
CA PHE A 89 -17.08 -4.66 10.86
C PHE A 89 -17.82 -5.39 12.01
N PRO A 90 -18.45 -4.68 12.96
CA PRO A 90 -18.46 -3.23 13.10
C PRO A 90 -17.05 -2.66 13.39
N PRO A 91 -16.79 -1.38 13.10
CA PRO A 91 -15.55 -0.73 13.53
C PRO A 91 -15.41 -0.86 15.05
N SER A 92 -14.22 -1.22 15.54
CA SER A 92 -13.94 -1.13 16.97
C SER A 92 -13.97 0.34 17.36
N THR A 93 -14.87 0.71 18.28
CA THR A 93 -14.78 1.97 19.00
C THR A 93 -13.49 1.95 19.80
N ALA A 94 -12.54 2.82 19.44
CA ALA A 94 -11.38 3.13 20.26
C ALA A 94 -11.81 4.00 21.45
#